data_AF-A0A2P8ERV8-F1
#
_entry.id   AF-A0A2P8ERV8-F1
#
_cell.length_a   1.000
_cell.length_b   1.000
_cell.length_c   1.000
_cell.angle_alpha   90.00
_cell.angle_beta   90.00
_cell.angle_gamma   90.00
#
_symmetry.space_group_name_H-M   'P 1'
#
loop_
_entity.id
_entity.type
_entity.pdbx_description
1 polymer ?
#
loop_
_entity_poly.entity_id
_entity_poly.type
_entity_poly.pdbx_seq_one_letter_code
_entity_poly.pdbx_strand_id
1 'polypeptide(L)'
;MWQLSPGPLTADTLLEQLEMLGGRAVVQGKVLQYSRLEYHFAFCTVDLPAGLRQRLDDAGQAAQEMRTLHIDAGVPVAEQADWAGYALARGLEYQSVADADAAFSAHLDAVEGGLHDRILVSLRLADSAAAVVSDYIV
;
A
#
# COMPACT_ATOMS: atom_id res chain seq x y z
N MET A 1 25.25 1.51 13.09
CA MET A 1 24.02 0.69 13.10
C MET A 1 23.81 0.27 11.65
N TRP A 2 23.99 -1.01 11.32
CA TRP A 2 23.86 -1.47 9.93
C TRP A 2 22.37 -1.52 9.62
N GLN A 3 21.84 -0.56 8.85
CA GLN A 3 20.52 -0.67 8.25
C GLN A 3 20.62 -1.73 7.15
N LEU A 4 20.16 -2.94 7.46
CA LEU A 4 19.83 -3.91 6.43
C LEU A 4 18.58 -3.39 5.74
N SER A 5 18.73 -2.78 4.56
CA SER A 5 17.57 -2.59 3.68
C SER A 5 17.06 -3.99 3.33
N PRO A 6 15.79 -4.33 3.63
CA PRO A 6 15.28 -5.69 3.46
C PRO A 6 15.18 -6.15 1.99
N GLY A 7 15.64 -5.35 1.03
CA GLY A 7 15.39 -5.59 -0.40
C GLY A 7 13.92 -5.38 -0.76
N PRO A 8 13.52 -5.65 -2.01
CA PRO A 8 12.12 -5.60 -2.38
C PRO A 8 11.31 -6.65 -1.60
N LEU A 9 10.05 -6.35 -1.29
CA LEU A 9 9.19 -7.29 -0.58
C LEU A 9 8.97 -8.55 -1.42
N THR A 10 9.04 -9.72 -0.81
CA THR A 10 8.72 -11.01 -1.46
C THR A 10 7.67 -11.76 -0.65
N ALA A 11 6.93 -12.66 -1.30
CA ALA A 11 5.89 -13.43 -0.63
C ALA A 11 6.44 -14.30 0.50
N ASP A 12 7.61 -14.91 0.28
CA ASP A 12 8.21 -15.86 1.21
C ASP A 12 8.83 -15.21 2.47
N THR A 13 9.29 -13.96 2.38
CA THR A 13 9.91 -13.24 3.51
C THR A 13 9.15 -11.98 3.93
N LEU A 14 7.92 -11.79 3.43
CA LEU A 14 7.09 -10.60 3.68
C LEU A 14 7.03 -10.22 5.17
N LEU A 15 6.78 -11.19 6.05
CA LEU A 15 6.67 -10.95 7.48
C LEU A 15 7.99 -10.45 8.07
N GLU A 16 9.09 -11.17 7.81
CA GLU A 16 10.42 -10.80 8.30
C GLU A 16 10.85 -9.43 7.79
N GLN A 17 10.60 -9.15 6.51
CA GLN A 17 10.92 -7.87 5.89
C GLN A 17 10.11 -6.71 6.49
N LEU A 18 8.82 -6.91 6.77
CA LEU A 18 8.00 -5.91 7.47
C LEU A 18 8.48 -5.70 8.91
N GLU A 19 8.86 -6.76 9.64
CA GLU A 19 9.42 -6.64 10.98
C GLU A 19 10.78 -5.91 10.98
N MET A 20 11.61 -6.09 9.95
CA MET A 20 12.85 -5.34 9.75
C MET A 20 12.62 -3.84 9.55
N LEU A 21 11.42 -3.40 9.13
CA LEU A 21 11.03 -1.98 9.07
C LEU A 21 10.65 -1.41 10.45
N GLY A 22 10.80 -2.19 11.52
CA GLY A 22 10.60 -1.76 12.90
C GLY A 22 9.16 -1.89 13.39
N GLY A 23 8.33 -2.65 12.69
CA GLY A 23 6.97 -2.98 13.13
C GLY A 23 6.83 -4.42 13.62
N ARG A 24 5.59 -4.81 13.91
CA ARG A 24 5.20 -6.18 14.26
C ARG A 24 4.20 -6.69 13.22
N ALA A 25 4.50 -7.82 12.60
CA ALA A 25 3.65 -8.43 11.59
C ALA A 25 3.00 -9.73 12.14
N VAL A 26 1.71 -9.92 11.90
CA VAL A 26 0.97 -11.13 12.31
C VAL A 26 0.00 -11.53 11.21
N VAL A 27 -0.03 -12.81 10.85
CA VAL A 27 -1.05 -13.36 9.95
C VAL A 27 -2.22 -13.91 10.76
N GLN A 28 -3.43 -13.43 10.47
CA GLN A 28 -4.69 -13.92 11.03
C GLN A 28 -5.62 -14.35 9.89
N GLY A 29 -5.59 -15.64 9.56
CA GLY A 29 -6.34 -16.17 8.43
C GLY A 29 -5.84 -15.60 7.10
N LYS A 30 -6.67 -14.82 6.41
CA LYS A 30 -6.35 -14.18 5.12
C LYS A 30 -5.85 -12.74 5.25
N VAL A 31 -5.73 -12.24 6.47
CA VAL A 31 -5.33 -10.85 6.75
C VAL A 31 -3.94 -10.84 7.35
N LEU A 32 -3.09 -9.97 6.80
CA LEU A 32 -1.80 -9.63 7.37
C LEU A 32 -1.97 -8.33 8.18
N GLN A 33 -1.81 -8.43 9.49
CA GLN A 33 -1.78 -7.27 10.37
C GLN A 33 -0.35 -6.79 10.53
N TYR A 34 -0.12 -5.51 10.31
CA TYR A 34 1.18 -4.88 10.51
C TYR A 34 1.00 -3.64 11.38
N SER A 35 1.76 -3.56 12.48
CA SER A 35 1.72 -2.42 13.39
C SER A 35 3.09 -1.78 13.47
N ARG A 36 3.18 -0.48 13.18
CA ARG A 36 4.43 0.31 13.28
C ARG A 36 4.12 1.61 14.00
N LEU A 37 4.75 1.81 15.16
CA LEU A 37 4.44 2.92 16.06
C LEU A 37 2.94 2.93 16.43
N GLU A 38 2.22 4.00 16.10
CA GLU A 38 0.78 4.16 16.34
C GLU A 38 -0.11 3.73 15.15
N TYR A 39 0.50 3.30 14.04
CA TYR A 39 -0.22 2.95 12.82
C TYR A 39 -0.42 1.45 12.71
N HIS A 40 -1.65 1.07 12.39
CA HIS A 40 -2.08 -0.31 12.26
C HIS A 40 -2.66 -0.53 10.87
N PHE A 41 -2.03 -1.43 10.11
CA PHE A 41 -2.43 -1.80 8.77
C PHE A 41 -3.05 -3.19 8.79
N ALA A 42 -4.17 -3.33 8.10
CA ALA A 42 -4.83 -4.60 7.85
C ALA A 42 -4.75 -4.90 6.35
N PHE A 43 -3.72 -5.63 5.98
CA PHE A 43 -3.42 -5.96 4.60
C PHE A 43 -4.20 -7.19 4.12
N CYS A 44 -4.79 -7.07 2.94
CA CYS A 44 -5.33 -8.20 2.18
C CYS A 44 -4.47 -8.44 0.95
N THR A 45 -4.12 -9.70 0.68
CA THR A 45 -3.48 -10.07 -0.59
C THR A 45 -4.48 -9.98 -1.74
N VAL A 46 -4.06 -9.40 -2.85
CA VAL A 46 -4.83 -9.30 -4.11
C VAL A 46 -3.94 -9.67 -5.29
N ASP A 47 -4.53 -10.29 -6.31
CA ASP A 47 -3.84 -10.57 -7.56
C ASP A 47 -3.74 -9.32 -8.44
N LEU A 48 -2.64 -9.17 -9.17
CA LEU A 48 -2.41 -8.08 -10.11
C LEU A 48 -2.74 -8.51 -11.55
N PRO A 49 -3.27 -7.59 -12.39
CA PRO A 49 -3.76 -6.26 -12.02
C PRO A 49 -5.20 -6.27 -11.49
N ALA A 50 -5.96 -7.35 -11.73
CA ALA A 50 -7.42 -7.36 -11.58
C ALA A 50 -7.90 -7.11 -10.14
N GLY A 51 -7.25 -7.72 -9.14
CA GLY A 51 -7.62 -7.56 -7.74
C GLY A 51 -7.33 -6.16 -7.21
N LEU A 52 -6.17 -5.58 -7.55
CA LEU A 52 -5.87 -4.18 -7.18
C LEU A 52 -6.82 -3.20 -7.89
N ARG A 53 -7.09 -3.43 -9.18
CA ARG A 53 -8.07 -2.64 -9.95
C ARG A 53 -9.45 -2.65 -9.30
N GLN A 54 -9.93 -3.82 -8.87
CA GLN A 54 -11.19 -3.93 -8.14
C GLN A 54 -11.17 -3.11 -6.83
N ARG A 55 -10.08 -3.14 -6.07
CA ARG A 55 -9.95 -2.31 -4.85
C ARG A 55 -10.03 -0.81 -5.15
N LEU A 56 -9.40 -0.36 -6.23
CA LEU A 56 -9.46 1.04 -6.65
C LEU A 56 -10.84 1.43 -7.20
N ASP A 57 -11.53 0.52 -7.89
CA ASP A 57 -12.92 0.71 -8.32
C ASP A 57 -13.84 0.89 -7.10
N ASP A 58 -13.74 -0.01 -6.12
CA ASP A 58 -14.51 0.06 -4.86
C ASP A 58 -14.22 1.36 -4.10
N ALA A 59 -12.95 1.78 -4.10
CA ALA A 59 -12.56 3.03 -3.47
C ALA A 59 -13.06 4.26 -4.21
N GLY A 60 -12.98 4.28 -5.54
CA GLY A 60 -13.51 5.36 -6.38
C GLY A 60 -15.02 5.54 -6.25
N GLN A 61 -15.76 4.44 -6.08
CA GLN A 61 -17.20 4.50 -5.81
C GLN A 61 -17.50 5.18 -4.47
N ALA A 62 -16.73 4.88 -3.43
CA ALA A 62 -16.85 5.54 -2.12
C ALA A 62 -16.27 6.97 -2.11
N ALA A 63 -15.30 7.26 -2.99
CA ALA A 63 -14.61 8.56 -3.08
C ALA A 63 -15.50 9.70 -3.59
N GLN A 64 -16.72 9.43 -4.05
CA GLN A 64 -17.69 10.50 -4.33
C GLN A 64 -17.95 11.38 -3.09
N GLU A 65 -17.69 10.85 -1.89
CA GLU A 65 -17.84 11.54 -0.61
C GLU A 65 -16.52 11.73 0.15
N MET A 66 -15.38 11.27 -0.39
CA MET A 66 -14.09 11.20 0.32
C MET A 66 -12.89 11.51 -0.59
N ARG A 67 -11.98 12.36 -0.14
CA ARG A 67 -10.66 12.52 -0.75
C ARG A 67 -9.80 11.29 -0.47
N THR A 68 -9.52 10.53 -1.52
CA THR A 68 -8.78 9.26 -1.41
C THR A 68 -7.42 9.35 -2.08
N LEU A 69 -6.36 9.01 -1.34
CA LEU A 69 -5.01 8.85 -1.84
C LEU A 69 -4.67 7.37 -2.02
N HIS A 70 -4.12 7.01 -3.18
CA HIS A 70 -3.52 5.71 -3.43
C HIS A 70 -2.00 5.80 -3.48
N ILE A 71 -1.33 5.14 -2.54
CA ILE A 71 0.12 4.98 -2.48
C ILE A 71 0.47 3.59 -3.02
N ASP A 72 1.18 3.51 -4.14
CA ASP A 72 1.59 2.25 -4.77
C ASP A 72 3.11 2.04 -4.69
N ALA A 73 3.52 1.05 -3.91
CA ALA A 73 4.92 0.77 -3.62
C ALA A 73 5.48 -0.36 -4.47
N GLY A 74 6.67 -0.14 -5.05
CA GLY A 74 7.36 -1.16 -5.85
C GLY A 74 6.78 -1.33 -7.25
N VAL A 75 5.99 -0.37 -7.73
CA VAL A 75 5.48 -0.36 -9.11
C VAL A 75 6.61 -0.11 -10.12
N PRO A 76 6.75 -0.95 -11.16
CA PRO A 76 7.73 -0.71 -12.21
C PRO A 76 7.49 0.63 -12.90
N VAL A 77 8.57 1.38 -13.19
CA VAL A 77 8.49 2.73 -13.81
C VAL A 77 7.64 2.72 -15.09
N ALA A 78 7.75 1.66 -15.89
CA ALA A 78 6.98 1.50 -17.12
C ALA A 78 5.46 1.39 -16.90
N GLU A 79 5.01 1.00 -15.70
CA GLU A 79 3.60 0.86 -15.34
C GLU A 79 3.04 2.09 -14.61
N GLN A 80 3.89 2.95 -14.06
CA GLN A 80 3.46 4.07 -13.19
C GLN A 80 2.44 4.99 -13.85
N ALA A 81 2.60 5.26 -15.14
CA ALA A 81 1.67 6.11 -15.89
C ALA A 81 0.29 5.44 -16.10
N ASP A 82 0.23 4.12 -16.28
CA ASP A 82 -1.04 3.39 -16.40
C ASP A 82 -1.80 3.44 -15.07
N TRP A 83 -1.11 3.19 -13.95
CA TRP A 83 -1.72 3.23 -12.63
C TRP A 83 -2.17 4.63 -12.22
N ALA A 84 -1.36 5.65 -12.51
CA ALA A 84 -1.77 7.04 -12.30
C ALA A 84 -3.02 7.41 -13.11
N GLY A 85 -3.07 7.06 -14.39
CA GLY A 85 -4.24 7.29 -15.25
C GLY A 85 -5.48 6.52 -14.77
N TYR A 86 -5.29 5.28 -14.34
CA TYR A 86 -6.36 4.43 -13.83
C TYR A 86 -6.96 4.96 -12.52
N ALA A 87 -6.12 5.39 -11.57
CA ALA A 87 -6.52 6.00 -10.31
C ALA A 87 -7.24 7.34 -10.54
N LEU A 88 -6.68 8.21 -11.39
CA LEU A 88 -7.28 9.51 -11.71
C LEU A 88 -8.67 9.36 -12.34
N ALA A 89 -8.87 8.37 -13.21
CA ALA A 89 -10.18 8.09 -13.81
C ALA A 89 -11.26 7.68 -12.77
N ARG A 90 -10.86 7.36 -11.54
CA ARG A 90 -11.71 7.03 -10.39
C ARG A 90 -11.80 8.17 -9.37
N GLY A 91 -11.23 9.33 -9.67
CA GLY A 91 -11.18 10.46 -8.75
C GLY A 91 -10.22 10.27 -7.58
N LEU A 92 -9.26 9.34 -7.70
CA LEU A 92 -8.24 9.08 -6.69
C LEU A 92 -6.99 9.91 -6.98
N GLU A 93 -6.37 10.43 -5.93
CA GLU A 93 -4.99 10.89 -5.99
C GLU A 93 -4.05 9.67 -6.02
N TYR A 94 -2.90 9.79 -6.69
CA TYR A 94 -1.97 8.68 -6.88
C TYR A 94 -0.53 9.10 -6.61
N GLN A 95 0.19 8.26 -5.88
CA GLN A 95 1.60 8.42 -5.60
C GLN A 95 2.30 7.06 -5.71
N SER A 96 3.24 6.94 -6.65
CA SER A 96 4.16 5.80 -6.68
C SER A 96 5.35 6.04 -5.77
N VAL A 97 5.75 5.03 -5.00
CA VAL A 97 6.94 5.05 -4.15
C VAL A 97 7.82 3.84 -4.39
N ALA A 98 9.10 3.94 -4.03
CA ALA A 98 10.08 2.91 -4.34
C ALA A 98 9.83 1.59 -3.60
N ASP A 99 9.48 1.68 -2.31
CA ASP A 99 9.38 0.53 -1.41
C ASP A 99 8.37 0.77 -0.27
N ALA A 100 8.22 -0.24 0.59
CA ALA A 100 7.28 -0.21 1.70
C ALA A 100 7.63 0.82 2.77
N ASP A 101 8.91 1.11 3.02
CA ASP A 101 9.29 2.12 4.02
C ASP A 101 8.88 3.54 3.55
N ALA A 102 9.12 3.82 2.27
CA ALA A 102 8.64 5.04 1.63
C ALA A 102 7.10 5.11 1.61
N ALA A 103 6.41 3.98 1.47
CA ALA A 103 4.95 3.93 1.53
C ALA A 103 4.41 4.28 2.92
N PHE A 104 5.02 3.74 3.98
CA PHE A 104 4.64 4.06 5.35
C PHE A 104 4.96 5.50 5.72
N SER A 105 6.08 6.05 5.23
CA SER A 105 6.41 7.46 5.39
C SER A 105 5.40 8.37 4.68
N ALA A 106 5.04 8.05 3.43
CA ALA A 106 4.03 8.80 2.68
C ALA A 106 2.64 8.72 3.32
N HIS A 107 2.27 7.57 3.88
CA HIS A 107 1.04 7.41 4.65
C HIS A 107 1.05 8.32 5.89
N LEU A 108 2.15 8.34 6.65
CA LEU A 108 2.29 9.21 7.82
C LEU A 108 2.11 10.69 7.44
N ASP A 109 2.82 11.14 6.40
CA ASP A 109 2.70 12.53 5.91
C ASP A 109 1.27 12.87 5.50
N ALA A 110 0.55 11.94 4.86
CA ALA A 110 -0.84 12.13 4.45
C ALA A 110 -1.81 12.20 5.64
N VAL A 111 -1.64 11.35 6.66
CA VAL A 111 -2.43 11.39 7.89
C VAL A 111 -2.17 12.68 8.66
N GLU A 112 -0.90 13.06 8.87
CA GLU A 112 -0.53 14.29 9.58
C GLU A 112 -0.97 15.55 8.83
N GLY A 113 -0.95 15.50 7.49
CA GLY A 113 -1.44 16.58 6.64
C GLY A 113 -2.96 16.80 6.72
N GLY A 114 -3.73 15.77 7.09
CA GLY A 114 -5.18 15.86 7.25
C GLY A 114 -5.94 16.24 5.97
N LEU A 115 -5.37 15.93 4.80
CA LEU A 115 -5.92 16.31 3.49
C LEU A 115 -6.79 15.23 2.85
N HIS A 116 -6.66 13.98 3.31
CA HIS A 116 -7.31 12.81 2.75
C HIS A 116 -8.16 12.14 3.83
N ASP A 117 -9.39 11.80 3.47
CA ASP A 117 -10.31 11.05 4.33
C ASP A 117 -10.01 9.55 4.29
N ARG A 118 -9.34 9.11 3.22
CA ARG A 118 -9.00 7.70 2.98
C ARG A 118 -7.64 7.56 2.32
N ILE A 119 -6.85 6.58 2.77
CA ILE A 119 -5.53 6.26 2.24
C ILE A 119 -5.47 4.77 1.93
N LEU A 120 -5.21 4.43 0.67
CA LEU A 120 -4.95 3.08 0.20
C LEU A 120 -3.44 2.90 0.05
N VAL A 121 -2.91 1.84 0.65
CA VAL A 121 -1.49 1.47 0.52
C VAL A 121 -1.41 0.11 -0.16
N SER A 122 -0.85 0.05 -1.36
CA SER A 122 -0.52 -1.22 -2.03
C SER A 122 0.99 -1.45 -1.99
N LEU A 123 1.40 -2.64 -1.55
CA LEU A 123 2.78 -3.08 -1.54
C LEU A 123 2.92 -4.28 -2.49
N ARG A 124 3.66 -4.11 -3.59
CA ARG A 124 3.90 -5.20 -4.55
C ARG A 124 4.91 -6.20 -4.04
N LEU A 125 4.65 -7.47 -4.29
CA LEU A 125 5.58 -8.56 -4.01
C LEU A 125 6.40 -8.82 -5.27
N ALA A 126 7.72 -8.66 -5.20
CA ALA A 126 8.59 -8.68 -6.37
C ALA A 126 8.74 -10.06 -7.04
N ASP A 127 8.44 -11.13 -6.30
CA ASP A 127 8.49 -12.52 -6.73
C ASP A 127 7.10 -13.10 -7.09
N SER A 128 6.05 -12.27 -7.08
CA SER A 128 4.68 -12.72 -7.26
C SER A 128 3.84 -11.74 -8.08
N ALA A 129 2.80 -12.27 -8.73
CA ALA A 129 1.78 -11.45 -9.39
C ALA A 129 0.75 -10.91 -8.39
N ALA A 130 1.17 -10.57 -7.17
CA ALA A 130 0.29 -10.16 -6.09
C ALA A 130 0.80 -8.89 -5.40
N ALA A 131 -0.13 -8.18 -4.80
CA ALA A 131 0.15 -7.09 -3.87
C ALA A 131 -0.59 -7.32 -2.56
N VAL A 132 -0.07 -6.77 -1.48
CA VAL A 132 -0.84 -6.61 -0.25
C VAL A 132 -1.39 -5.20 -0.18
N VAL A 133 -2.69 -5.06 0.07
CA VAL A 133 -3.39 -3.77 0.04
C VAL A 133 -4.04 -3.54 1.39
N SER A 134 -3.75 -2.38 1.99
CA SER A 134 -4.42 -1.87 3.18
C SER A 134 -5.27 -0.68 2.79
N ASP A 135 -6.38 -0.55 3.51
CA ASP A 135 -7.36 0.50 3.33
C ASP A 135 -7.57 1.19 4.68
N TYR A 136 -7.24 2.47 4.74
CA TYR A 136 -7.23 3.26 5.96
C TYR A 136 -8.23 4.42 5.82
N ILE A 137 -9.17 4.52 6.75
CA ILE A 137 -10.08 5.66 6.87
C ILE A 137 -9.58 6.49 8.04
N VAL A 138 -9.29 7.78 7.78
CA VAL A 138 -8.67 8.72 8.72
C VAL A 138 -9.72 9.37 9.63
#